data_AF-A0A127Z9P8-F1
#
_entry.id   AF-A0A127Z9P8-F1
#
_cell.length_a   1.000
_cell.length_b   1.000
_cell.length_c   1.000
_cell.angle_alpha   90.00
_cell.angle_beta   90.00
_cell.angle_gamma   90.00
#
_symmetry.space_group_name_H-M   'P 1'
#
loop_
_entity.id
_entity.type
_entity.pdbx_description
1 polymer ?
#
loop_
_entity_poly.entity_id
_entity_poly.type
_entity_poly.pdbx_seq_one_letter_code
_entity_poly.pdbx_strand_id
1 'polypeptide(L)'
;MNFSNRLFPALLLSIIWLMISAHVAPTFAKKPMPDIVRQAGATAQFLWEGVQNNIFHKILPIQHTHDQAAWLSFLQTEGLVKIQNYYQQEFQDLGARNRNGLQALLEVIDLQQVPALNLGDRIHKKEVGKMLVEEFAAKQLAKQPRGSAVVLGGPWALEGLQRFEEPGVVSSVWQASRQPQTLAEMMTARQYETHAARAAERSKWGETLHLGPSSSQDGR
;
A
#
# COMPACT_ATOMS: atom_id res chain seq x y z
N MET A 1 78.86 1.66 -12.75
CA MET A 1 77.73 2.09 -13.61
C MET A 1 76.44 1.67 -12.91
N ASN A 2 75.62 2.66 -12.55
CA ASN A 2 74.56 2.59 -11.55
C ASN A 2 73.23 2.08 -12.12
N PHE A 3 72.78 0.89 -11.68
CA PHE A 3 71.49 0.26 -12.04
C PHE A 3 70.50 0.25 -10.86
N SER A 4 70.38 1.37 -10.15
CA SER A 4 69.47 1.46 -8.99
C SER A 4 68.88 2.85 -8.93
N ASN A 5 67.81 3.13 -9.70
CA ASN A 5 66.94 4.29 -9.46
C ASN A 5 65.66 4.40 -10.34
N ARG A 6 65.19 3.33 -11.00
CA ARG A 6 64.00 3.44 -11.90
C ARG A 6 62.81 2.54 -11.58
N LEU A 7 62.82 1.82 -10.45
CA LEU A 7 61.74 0.89 -10.09
C LEU A 7 60.82 1.37 -8.95
N PHE A 8 61.02 2.58 -8.41
CA PHE A 8 60.25 3.06 -7.25
C PHE A 8 58.95 3.86 -7.52
N PRO A 9 58.75 4.59 -8.65
CA PRO A 9 57.52 5.38 -8.79
C PRO A 9 56.28 4.57 -9.21
N ALA A 10 56.46 3.35 -9.75
CA ALA A 10 55.33 2.54 -10.24
C ALA A 10 54.53 1.83 -9.13
N LEU A 11 55.13 1.63 -7.94
CA LEU A 11 54.51 0.90 -6.82
C LEU A 11 53.75 1.81 -5.84
N LEU A 12 53.99 3.12 -5.88
CA LEU A 12 53.31 4.10 -5.00
C LEU A 12 51.95 4.56 -5.56
N LEU A 13 51.74 4.50 -6.88
CA LEU A 13 50.47 4.88 -7.51
C LEU A 13 49.36 3.81 -7.37
N SER A 14 49.70 2.54 -7.19
CA SER A 14 48.72 1.46 -7.00
C SER A 14 48.10 1.44 -5.59
N ILE A 15 48.84 1.88 -4.56
CA ILE A 15 48.33 1.95 -3.18
C ILE A 15 47.31 3.10 -3.02
N ILE A 16 47.52 4.22 -3.74
CA ILE A 16 46.60 5.36 -3.70
C ILE A 16 45.26 5.02 -4.40
N TRP A 17 45.28 4.20 -5.45
CA TRP A 17 44.05 3.75 -6.14
C TRP A 17 43.24 2.72 -5.33
N LEU A 18 43.90 1.92 -4.48
CA LEU A 18 43.23 0.97 -3.60
C LEU A 18 42.49 1.64 -2.42
N MET A 19 42.93 2.84 -2.00
CA MET A 19 42.31 3.60 -0.90
C MET A 19 41.14 4.49 -1.34
N ILE A 20 41.06 4.85 -2.63
CA ILE A 20 39.96 5.67 -3.18
C ILE A 20 38.75 4.80 -3.59
N SER A 21 38.94 3.48 -3.67
CA SER A 21 37.86 2.51 -3.92
C SER A 21 37.13 2.06 -2.66
N ALA A 22 37.24 2.78 -1.54
CA ALA A 22 36.23 2.71 -0.48
C ALA A 22 34.97 3.39 -1.02
N HIS A 23 34.24 2.63 -1.85
CA HIS A 23 32.98 3.02 -2.45
C HIS A 23 32.07 3.49 -1.31
N VAL A 24 31.91 4.80 -1.18
CA VAL A 24 30.76 5.39 -0.54
C VAL A 24 29.60 4.93 -1.42
N ALA A 25 29.08 3.73 -1.13
CA ALA A 25 27.82 3.30 -1.69
C ALA A 25 26.87 4.45 -1.35
N PRO A 26 26.26 5.12 -2.35
CA PRO A 26 25.28 6.13 -2.06
C PRO A 26 24.18 5.42 -1.28
N THR A 27 24.18 5.61 0.04
CA THR A 27 23.04 5.25 0.86
C THR A 27 21.96 6.20 0.37
N PHE A 28 21.14 5.73 -0.57
CA PHE A 28 19.90 6.39 -0.93
C PHE A 28 19.11 6.48 0.37
N ALA A 29 19.26 7.61 1.06
CA ALA A 29 18.72 7.81 2.38
C ALA A 29 17.21 7.70 2.24
N LYS A 30 16.64 6.60 2.74
CA LYS A 30 15.19 6.42 2.80
C LYS A 30 14.61 7.66 3.48
N LYS A 31 13.65 8.32 2.83
CA LYS A 31 13.00 9.51 3.39
C LYS A 31 12.52 9.13 4.80
N PRO A 32 12.84 9.93 5.84
CA PRO A 32 12.41 9.63 7.20
C PRO A 32 10.89 9.53 7.25
N MET A 33 10.39 8.63 8.11
CA MET A 33 8.95 8.45 8.30
C MET A 33 8.33 9.74 8.88
N PRO A 34 7.29 10.29 8.25
CA PRO A 34 6.60 11.48 8.75
C PRO A 34 5.99 11.27 10.13
N ASP A 35 5.93 12.33 10.94
CA ASP A 35 5.37 12.27 12.29
C ASP A 35 3.91 11.80 12.32
N ILE A 36 3.13 12.22 11.32
CA ILE A 36 1.72 11.82 11.19
C ILE A 36 1.57 10.30 11.03
N VAL A 37 2.46 9.67 10.25
CA VAL A 37 2.49 8.22 10.05
C VAL A 37 2.96 7.52 11.32
N ARG A 38 3.99 8.07 11.96
CA ARG A 38 4.52 7.54 13.22
C ARG A 38 3.46 7.55 14.33
N GLN A 39 2.65 8.59 14.42
CA GLN A 39 1.61 8.72 15.45
C GLN A 39 0.33 7.94 15.13
N ALA A 40 0.01 7.71 13.84
CA ALA A 40 -1.23 7.06 13.42
C ALA A 40 -1.33 5.57 13.79
N GLY A 41 -0.24 4.94 14.23
CA GLY A 41 -0.22 3.57 14.72
C GLY A 41 0.49 2.59 13.79
N ALA A 42 0.56 1.33 14.22
CA ALA A 42 1.40 0.30 13.61
C ALA A 42 1.06 0.01 12.14
N THR A 43 -0.22 0.05 11.76
CA THR A 43 -0.64 -0.21 10.37
C THR A 43 -0.13 0.87 9.40
N ALA A 44 -0.20 2.15 9.79
CA ALA A 44 0.31 3.24 8.95
C ALA A 44 1.84 3.15 8.78
N GLN A 45 2.55 2.83 9.87
CA GLN A 45 3.99 2.61 9.83
C GLN A 45 4.37 1.43 8.91
N PHE A 46 3.67 0.30 9.01
CA PHE A 46 3.85 -0.86 8.14
C PHE A 46 3.64 -0.50 6.66
N LEU A 47 2.55 0.19 6.34
CA LEU A 47 2.26 0.63 4.98
C LEU A 47 3.35 1.57 4.44
N TRP A 48 3.84 2.48 5.27
CA TRP A 48 4.93 3.39 4.91
C TRP A 48 6.22 2.64 4.59
N GLU A 49 6.62 1.69 5.45
CA GLU A 49 7.79 0.85 5.21
C GLU A 49 7.66 0.03 3.94
N GLY A 50 6.47 -0.52 3.66
CA GLY A 50 6.16 -1.18 2.40
C GLY A 50 6.49 -0.27 1.21
N VAL A 51 5.97 0.96 1.21
CA VAL A 51 6.21 1.92 0.12
C VAL A 51 7.71 2.27 0.00
N GLN A 52 8.41 2.44 1.12
CA GLN A 52 9.86 2.68 1.12
C GLN A 52 10.63 1.51 0.49
N ASN A 53 10.13 0.28 0.68
CA ASN A 53 10.64 -0.97 0.10
C ASN A 53 10.01 -1.30 -1.27
N ASN A 54 9.40 -0.33 -1.95
CA ASN A 54 8.80 -0.46 -3.28
C ASN A 54 7.61 -1.44 -3.35
N ILE A 55 6.89 -1.66 -2.25
CA ILE A 55 5.71 -2.52 -2.18
C ILE A 55 4.51 -1.70 -1.68
N PHE A 56 3.41 -1.73 -2.42
CA PHE A 56 2.15 -1.11 -2.00
C PHE A 56 1.13 -2.19 -1.65
N HIS A 57 0.82 -2.32 -0.37
CA HIS A 57 -0.10 -3.34 0.14
C HIS A 57 -1.55 -2.87 0.03
N LYS A 58 -2.36 -3.60 -0.75
CA LYS A 58 -3.82 -3.48 -0.73
C LYS A 58 -4.42 -4.35 0.37
N ILE A 59 -3.91 -5.57 0.49
CA ILE A 59 -4.30 -6.52 1.54
C ILE A 59 -3.22 -6.50 2.61
N LEU A 60 -3.64 -6.16 3.83
CA LEU A 60 -2.83 -6.10 5.02
C LEU A 60 -2.59 -7.52 5.55
N PRO A 61 -1.41 -7.80 6.13
CA PRO A 61 -1.15 -9.09 6.75
C PRO A 61 -1.95 -9.21 8.06
N ILE A 62 -1.97 -10.43 8.62
CA ILE A 62 -2.81 -10.81 9.77
C ILE A 62 -2.66 -9.86 10.95
N GLN A 63 -1.46 -9.35 11.21
CA GLN A 63 -1.17 -8.45 12.34
C GLN A 63 -1.89 -7.09 12.20
N HIS A 64 -2.24 -6.70 10.97
CA HIS A 64 -2.85 -5.41 10.63
C HIS A 64 -4.28 -5.55 10.09
N THR A 65 -4.86 -6.76 10.13
CA THR A 65 -6.20 -7.01 9.55
C THR A 65 -7.32 -6.22 10.23
N HIS A 66 -7.14 -5.78 11.47
CA HIS A 66 -8.10 -4.91 12.16
C HIS A 66 -8.37 -3.59 11.42
N ASP A 67 -7.39 -3.10 10.66
CA ASP A 67 -7.52 -1.88 9.84
C ASP A 67 -7.87 -2.19 8.37
N GLN A 68 -8.02 -3.46 7.97
CA GLN A 68 -8.21 -3.86 6.57
C GLN A 68 -9.44 -3.20 5.94
N ALA A 69 -10.57 -3.19 6.66
CA ALA A 69 -11.81 -2.61 6.15
C ALA A 69 -11.70 -1.09 5.99
N ALA A 70 -11.07 -0.40 6.96
CA ALA A 70 -10.84 1.03 6.90
C ALA A 70 -9.88 1.41 5.75
N TRP A 71 -8.82 0.62 5.57
CA TRP A 71 -7.84 0.82 4.50
C TRP A 71 -8.46 0.62 3.12
N LEU A 72 -9.18 -0.47 2.88
CA LEU A 72 -9.85 -0.72 1.60
C LEU A 72 -10.91 0.35 1.30
N SER A 73 -11.73 0.71 2.30
CA SER A 73 -12.72 1.76 2.14
C SER A 73 -12.07 3.09 1.76
N PHE A 74 -10.96 3.46 2.41
CA PHE A 74 -10.19 4.64 2.04
C PHE A 74 -9.67 4.56 0.60
N LEU A 75 -9.02 3.46 0.22
CA LEU A 75 -8.47 3.29 -1.12
C LEU A 75 -9.54 3.40 -2.21
N GLN A 76 -10.69 2.77 -2.02
CA GLN A 76 -11.80 2.73 -2.98
C GLN A 76 -12.61 4.03 -3.06
N THR A 77 -12.38 4.97 -2.15
CA THR A 77 -13.09 6.25 -2.11
C THR A 77 -12.11 7.40 -2.32
N GLU A 78 -11.60 7.97 -1.24
CA GLU A 78 -10.68 9.11 -1.24
C GLU A 78 -9.36 8.80 -1.95
N GLY A 79 -8.85 7.58 -1.83
CA GLY A 79 -7.61 7.15 -2.44
C GLY A 79 -7.63 7.22 -3.97
N LEU A 80 -8.70 6.73 -4.61
CA LEU A 80 -8.87 6.83 -6.07
C LEU A 80 -8.84 8.28 -6.55
N VAL A 81 -9.57 9.17 -5.87
CA VAL A 81 -9.61 10.60 -6.22
C VAL A 81 -8.22 11.23 -6.10
N LYS A 82 -7.48 10.93 -5.03
CA LYS A 82 -6.11 11.44 -4.82
C LYS A 82 -5.15 10.98 -5.92
N ILE A 83 -5.21 9.72 -6.33
CA ILE A 83 -4.37 9.18 -7.41
C ILE A 83 -4.67 9.89 -8.72
N GLN A 84 -5.95 10.00 -9.08
CA GLN A 84 -6.36 10.65 -10.33
C GLN A 84 -5.91 12.11 -10.36
N ASN A 85 -6.15 12.85 -9.28
CA ASN A 85 -5.75 14.26 -9.15
C ASN A 85 -4.24 14.44 -9.28
N TYR A 86 -3.43 13.62 -8.60
CA TYR A 86 -1.97 13.68 -8.69
C TYR A 86 -1.50 13.52 -10.14
N TYR A 87 -1.94 12.47 -10.84
CA TYR A 87 -1.51 12.23 -12.23
C TYR A 87 -2.08 13.24 -13.22
N GLN A 88 -3.26 13.82 -12.95
CA GLN A 88 -3.83 14.88 -13.76
C GLN A 88 -3.04 16.19 -13.65
N GLN A 89 -2.55 16.51 -12.45
CA GLN A 89 -1.72 17.69 -12.20
C GLN A 89 -0.31 17.52 -12.77
N GLU A 90 0.28 16.35 -12.60
CA GLU A 90 1.67 16.10 -12.99
C GLU A 90 1.85 15.88 -14.50
N PHE A 91 0.84 15.34 -15.19
CA PHE A 91 0.95 14.98 -16.60
C PHE A 91 -0.24 15.50 -17.42
N GLN A 92 0.08 16.13 -18.55
CA GLN A 92 -0.91 16.67 -19.48
C GLN A 92 -1.61 15.57 -20.28
N ASP A 93 -0.88 14.57 -20.78
CA ASP A 93 -1.43 13.50 -21.63
C ASP A 93 -1.65 12.19 -20.86
N LEU A 94 -2.72 11.47 -21.25
CA LEU A 94 -3.07 10.17 -20.65
C LEU A 94 -1.99 9.11 -20.88
N GLY A 95 -1.27 9.18 -22.01
CA GLY A 95 -0.18 8.27 -22.32
C GLY A 95 0.96 8.38 -21.30
N ALA A 96 1.38 9.59 -20.93
CA ALA A 96 2.39 9.83 -19.91
C ALA A 96 1.92 9.36 -18.54
N ARG A 97 0.65 9.60 -18.17
CA ARG A 97 0.09 9.09 -16.91
C ARG A 97 0.22 7.58 -16.81
N ASN A 98 -0.16 6.87 -17.87
CA ASN A 98 -0.09 5.41 -17.92
C ASN A 98 1.35 4.89 -17.93
N ARG A 99 2.25 5.51 -18.71
CA ARG A 99 3.69 5.21 -18.70
C ARG A 99 4.33 5.47 -17.34
N ASN A 100 3.78 6.36 -16.52
CA ASN A 100 4.27 6.63 -15.17
C ASN A 100 3.58 5.81 -14.07
N GLY A 101 2.56 5.01 -14.41
CA GLY A 101 2.00 3.97 -13.54
C GLY A 101 0.61 4.25 -12.99
N LEU A 102 -0.14 5.22 -13.53
CA LEU A 102 -1.54 5.46 -13.17
C LEU A 102 -2.37 4.18 -13.28
N GLN A 103 -2.37 3.55 -14.46
CA GLN A 103 -3.18 2.37 -14.73
C GLN A 103 -2.87 1.21 -13.76
N ALA A 104 -1.60 0.93 -13.52
CA ALA A 104 -1.19 -0.14 -12.60
C ALA A 104 -1.69 0.10 -11.15
N LEU A 105 -1.72 1.36 -10.69
CA LEU A 105 -2.26 1.70 -9.37
C LEU A 105 -3.77 1.53 -9.31
N LEU A 106 -4.49 1.98 -10.35
CA LEU A 106 -5.95 1.85 -10.43
C LEU A 106 -6.36 0.37 -10.49
N GLU A 107 -5.68 -0.44 -11.31
CA GLU A 107 -5.93 -1.87 -11.41
C GLU A 107 -5.77 -2.59 -10.07
N VAL A 108 -4.73 -2.26 -9.31
CA VAL A 108 -4.54 -2.87 -7.99
C VAL A 108 -5.68 -2.50 -7.05
N ILE A 109 -6.12 -1.24 -7.03
CA ILE A 109 -7.20 -0.80 -6.14
C ILE A 109 -8.55 -1.42 -6.52
N ASP A 110 -8.83 -1.54 -7.81
CA ASP A 110 -10.10 -2.07 -8.31
C ASP A 110 -10.16 -3.61 -8.25
N LEU A 111 -9.11 -4.30 -8.72
CA LEU A 111 -9.10 -5.76 -8.85
C LEU A 111 -9.01 -6.46 -7.49
N GLN A 112 -10.01 -7.26 -7.15
CA GLN A 112 -10.10 -7.94 -5.84
C GLN A 112 -8.92 -8.88 -5.53
N GLN A 113 -8.17 -9.34 -6.54
CA GLN A 113 -7.22 -10.45 -6.38
C GLN A 113 -5.76 -10.05 -6.18
N VAL A 114 -5.39 -8.77 -6.33
CA VAL A 114 -3.98 -8.36 -6.22
C VAL A 114 -3.68 -7.90 -4.78
N PRO A 115 -2.93 -8.68 -3.98
CA PRO A 115 -2.72 -8.34 -2.57
C PRO A 115 -1.75 -7.17 -2.40
N ALA A 116 -0.79 -7.01 -3.31
CA ALA A 116 0.19 -5.95 -3.29
C ALA A 116 0.69 -5.62 -4.70
N LEU A 117 1.14 -4.39 -4.89
CA LEU A 117 1.76 -3.90 -6.12
C LEU A 117 3.25 -3.63 -5.90
N ASN A 118 4.08 -4.09 -6.84
CA ASN A 118 5.47 -3.64 -6.91
C ASN A 118 5.54 -2.24 -7.56
N LEU A 119 6.00 -1.26 -6.78
CA LEU A 119 6.16 0.12 -7.20
C LEU A 119 7.37 0.29 -8.15
N GLY A 120 8.34 -0.63 -8.09
CA GLY A 120 9.58 -0.59 -8.88
C GLY A 120 10.32 0.74 -8.70
N ASP A 121 11.09 1.12 -9.71
CA ASP A 121 11.90 2.36 -9.67
C ASP A 121 11.15 3.60 -10.17
N ARG A 122 9.83 3.50 -10.36
CA ARG A 122 9.03 4.65 -10.85
C ARG A 122 8.73 5.60 -9.70
N ILE A 123 9.37 6.77 -9.75
CA ILE A 123 9.25 7.84 -8.75
C ILE A 123 7.78 8.16 -8.44
N HIS A 124 6.94 8.36 -9.47
CA HIS A 124 5.54 8.75 -9.29
C HIS A 124 4.68 7.69 -8.57
N LYS A 125 4.88 6.40 -8.86
CA LYS A 125 4.18 5.33 -8.13
C LYS A 125 4.53 5.37 -6.64
N LYS A 126 5.82 5.62 -6.34
CA LYS A 126 6.31 5.70 -4.96
C LYS A 126 5.80 6.94 -4.23
N GLU A 127 5.82 8.10 -4.87
CA GLU A 127 5.28 9.34 -4.28
C GLU A 127 3.78 9.25 -4.02
N VAL A 128 3.01 8.66 -4.94
CA VAL A 128 1.58 8.40 -4.73
C VAL A 128 1.35 7.42 -3.58
N GLY A 129 2.14 6.35 -3.49
CA GLY A 129 2.09 5.44 -2.36
C GLY A 129 2.32 6.15 -1.02
N LYS A 130 3.31 7.04 -0.94
CA LYS A 130 3.61 7.82 0.29
C LYS A 130 2.44 8.73 0.65
N MET A 131 1.93 9.49 -0.33
CA MET A 131 0.79 10.38 -0.15
C MET A 131 -0.43 9.64 0.40
N LEU A 132 -0.77 8.48 -0.18
CA LEU A 132 -1.93 7.70 0.26
C LEU A 132 -1.78 7.20 1.70
N VAL A 133 -0.57 6.81 2.10
CA VAL A 133 -0.29 6.39 3.48
C VAL A 133 -0.36 7.55 4.45
N GLU A 134 0.19 8.72 4.09
CA GLU A 134 0.10 9.94 4.91
C GLU A 134 -1.36 10.39 5.11
N GLU A 135 -2.18 10.35 4.07
CA GLU A 135 -3.61 10.70 4.14
C GLU A 135 -4.41 9.71 4.99
N PHE A 136 -4.13 8.40 4.85
CA PHE A 136 -4.74 7.39 5.70
C PHE A 136 -4.33 7.55 7.17
N ALA A 137 -3.06 7.84 7.43
CA ALA A 137 -2.55 8.13 8.75
C ALA A 137 -3.26 9.35 9.39
N ALA A 138 -3.41 10.44 8.63
CA ALA A 138 -4.15 11.61 9.05
C ALA A 138 -5.59 11.27 9.46
N LYS A 139 -6.26 10.44 8.66
CA LYS A 139 -7.63 10.01 8.90
C LYS A 139 -7.76 9.12 10.13
N GLN A 140 -6.79 8.24 10.37
CA GLN A 140 -6.76 7.40 11.57
C GLN A 140 -6.62 8.26 12.83
N LEU A 141 -5.72 9.23 12.83
CA LEU A 141 -5.55 10.18 13.93
C LEU A 141 -6.82 11.01 14.19
N ALA A 142 -7.49 11.48 13.14
CA ALA A 142 -8.72 12.25 13.27
C ALA A 142 -9.89 11.46 13.89
N LYS A 143 -9.89 10.12 13.78
CA LYS A 143 -10.92 9.24 14.34
C LYS A 143 -10.66 8.84 15.79
N GLN A 144 -9.44 9.02 16.29
CA GLN A 144 -9.14 8.69 17.69
C GLN A 144 -9.95 9.64 18.59
N PRO A 145 -10.71 9.12 19.58
CA PRO A 145 -11.46 9.97 20.49
C PRO A 145 -10.49 10.90 21.19
N ARG A 146 -10.69 12.20 21.03
CA ARG A 146 -9.81 13.26 21.56
C ARG A 146 -9.76 13.22 23.09
N GLY A 147 -8.90 12.37 23.63
CA GLY A 147 -8.38 12.47 25.01
C GLY A 147 -7.08 13.27 25.08
N SER A 148 -6.47 13.61 23.95
CA SER A 148 -5.22 14.38 23.87
C SER A 148 -5.13 15.04 22.50
N ALA A 149 -5.40 16.34 22.43
CA ALA A 149 -5.30 17.10 21.19
C ALA A 149 -3.82 17.28 20.79
N VAL A 150 -3.43 16.75 19.64
CA VAL A 150 -2.30 17.28 18.86
C VAL A 150 -2.82 17.54 17.45
N VAL A 151 -3.19 18.80 17.21
CA VAL A 151 -3.54 19.32 15.89
C VAL A 151 -2.24 19.58 15.15
N LEU A 152 -1.80 18.63 14.32
CA LEU A 152 -0.76 18.85 13.32
C LEU A 152 -1.43 19.10 11.96
N GLY A 153 -1.92 20.33 11.78
CA GLY A 153 -2.39 20.82 10.49
C GLY A 153 -1.20 21.02 9.55
N GLY A 154 -1.05 20.13 8.57
CA GLY A 154 -0.20 20.37 7.41
C GLY A 154 -0.76 21.52 6.55
N PRO A 155 0.08 22.18 5.74
CA PRO A 155 -0.26 23.42 5.03
C PRO A 155 -1.38 23.31 3.96
N TRP A 156 -1.91 22.12 3.70
CA TRP A 156 -2.99 21.87 2.74
C TRP A 156 -4.39 21.80 3.37
N ALA A 157 -4.50 21.94 4.71
CA ALA A 157 -5.77 21.84 5.43
C ALA A 157 -6.58 23.16 5.55
N LEU A 158 -6.11 24.26 4.95
CA LEU A 158 -6.68 25.60 5.19
C LEU A 158 -7.42 26.25 4.01
N GLU A 159 -7.70 25.53 2.92
CA GLU A 159 -8.35 26.15 1.75
C GLU A 159 -9.87 25.90 1.65
N GLY A 160 -10.48 25.25 2.67
CA GLY A 160 -11.91 24.88 2.65
C GLY A 160 -12.78 25.44 3.77
N LEU A 161 -12.24 26.22 4.72
CA LEU A 161 -12.97 26.71 5.89
C LEU A 161 -13.09 28.24 5.92
N GLN A 162 -13.59 28.82 4.83
CA GLN A 162 -14.17 30.15 4.91
C GLN A 162 -15.66 30.11 4.56
N ARG A 163 -16.43 30.57 5.55
CA ARG A 163 -17.81 31.07 5.47
C ARG A 163 -18.90 29.98 5.53
N PHE A 164 -19.46 29.79 6.73
CA PHE A 164 -20.90 29.97 7.03
C PHE A 164 -21.09 29.84 8.55
N GLU A 165 -21.03 30.96 9.26
CA GLU A 165 -21.73 31.15 10.53
C GLU A 165 -23.11 31.71 10.18
N GLU A 166 -24.17 30.93 10.38
CA GLU A 166 -25.55 31.41 10.47
C GLU A 166 -26.24 30.54 11.55
N PRO A 167 -26.83 31.14 12.60
CA PRO A 167 -27.47 30.41 13.68
C PRO A 167 -28.92 30.09 13.32
N GLY A 168 -29.22 28.80 13.18
CA GLY A 168 -30.58 28.32 13.40
C GLY A 168 -31.31 27.68 12.22
N VAL A 169 -30.74 26.65 11.58
CA VAL A 169 -31.51 25.50 11.05
C VAL A 169 -30.62 24.26 11.06
N VAL A 170 -30.56 23.51 12.17
CA VAL A 170 -29.93 22.18 12.16
C VAL A 170 -30.86 21.19 12.85
N SER A 171 -31.84 20.69 12.10
CA SER A 171 -32.58 19.49 12.47
C SER A 171 -33.20 18.83 11.23
N SER A 172 -32.39 18.38 10.28
CA SER A 172 -32.90 17.54 9.16
C SER A 172 -31.83 16.89 8.27
N VAL A 173 -30.58 16.69 8.72
CA VAL A 173 -29.57 15.95 7.92
C VAL A 173 -28.74 14.97 8.79
N TRP A 174 -29.36 14.31 9.77
CA TRP A 174 -28.74 13.22 10.54
C TRP A 174 -29.55 11.92 10.55
N GLN A 175 -30.43 11.72 9.55
CA GLN A 175 -31.33 10.57 9.50
C GLN A 175 -31.11 9.60 8.32
N ALA A 176 -29.99 9.71 7.59
CA ALA A 176 -29.57 8.69 6.62
C ALA A 176 -28.48 7.73 7.15
N SER A 177 -27.99 7.93 8.39
CA SER A 177 -27.00 7.03 9.02
C SER A 177 -27.66 5.96 9.90
N ARG A 178 -28.29 4.96 9.28
CA ARG A 178 -28.56 3.66 9.92
C ARG A 178 -28.62 2.52 8.90
N GLN A 179 -27.57 2.29 8.11
CA GLN A 179 -27.28 0.97 7.51
C GLN A 179 -25.77 0.66 7.30
N PRO A 180 -24.85 0.87 8.26
CA PRO A 180 -23.49 0.33 8.13
C PRO A 180 -23.40 -1.18 8.46
N GLN A 181 -24.43 -1.81 9.05
CA GLN A 181 -24.37 -3.22 9.44
C GLN A 181 -24.72 -4.18 8.28
N THR A 182 -25.58 -3.77 7.35
CA THR A 182 -26.09 -4.69 6.31
C THR A 182 -25.06 -5.04 5.24
N LEU A 183 -24.16 -4.14 4.84
CA LEU A 183 -23.16 -4.43 3.79
C LEU A 183 -22.02 -5.30 4.30
N ALA A 184 -21.53 -5.07 5.52
CA ALA A 184 -20.49 -5.89 6.13
C ALA A 184 -21.00 -7.30 6.43
N GLU A 185 -22.25 -7.42 6.91
CA GLU A 185 -22.92 -8.71 7.12
C GLU A 185 -23.28 -9.41 5.80
N MET A 186 -23.66 -8.68 4.74
CA MET A 186 -23.81 -9.26 3.40
C MET A 186 -22.49 -9.77 2.83
N MET A 187 -21.38 -9.08 3.09
CA MET A 187 -20.06 -9.49 2.61
C MET A 187 -19.54 -10.73 3.34
N THR A 188 -19.76 -10.84 4.65
CA THR A 188 -19.45 -12.08 5.39
C THR A 188 -20.38 -13.22 5.00
N ALA A 189 -21.69 -12.98 4.84
CA ALA A 189 -22.64 -14.00 4.37
C ALA A 189 -22.29 -14.54 2.98
N ARG A 190 -21.93 -13.68 2.02
CA ARG A 190 -21.43 -14.11 0.70
C ARG A 190 -20.13 -14.90 0.80
N GLN A 191 -19.22 -14.52 1.69
CA GLN A 191 -17.99 -15.30 1.92
C GLN A 191 -18.35 -16.70 2.42
N TYR A 192 -19.25 -16.85 3.39
CA TYR A 192 -19.71 -18.17 3.87
C TYR A 192 -20.38 -19.01 2.78
N GLU A 193 -21.24 -18.42 1.93
CA GLU A 193 -21.88 -19.13 0.81
C GLU A 193 -20.87 -19.64 -0.23
N THR A 194 -19.86 -18.83 -0.57
CA THR A 194 -18.82 -19.27 -1.52
C THR A 194 -17.91 -20.37 -0.96
N HIS A 195 -17.63 -20.34 0.34
CA HIS A 195 -16.89 -21.40 1.02
C HIS A 195 -17.71 -22.69 1.12
N ALA A 196 -19.02 -22.60 1.42
CA ALA A 196 -19.92 -23.74 1.45
C ALA A 196 -20.12 -24.37 0.06
N ALA A 197 -20.24 -23.54 -0.99
CA ALA A 197 -20.34 -24.01 -2.37
C ALA A 197 -19.07 -24.76 -2.81
N ARG A 198 -17.87 -24.25 -2.49
CA ARG A 198 -16.60 -24.95 -2.77
C ARG A 198 -16.42 -26.22 -1.94
N ALA A 199 -16.94 -26.27 -0.71
CA ALA A 199 -16.94 -27.48 0.10
C ALA A 199 -17.87 -28.55 -0.48
N ALA A 200 -19.07 -28.17 -0.93
CA ALA A 200 -20.00 -29.07 -1.61
C ALA A 200 -19.45 -29.57 -2.96
N GLU A 201 -18.75 -28.71 -3.69
CA GLU A 201 -18.07 -29.09 -4.93
C GLU A 201 -16.97 -30.12 -4.65
N ARG A 202 -16.14 -29.91 -3.62
CA ARG A 202 -15.13 -30.89 -3.19
C ARG A 202 -15.72 -32.24 -2.78
N SER A 203 -16.88 -32.26 -2.11
CA SER A 203 -17.57 -33.51 -1.80
C SER A 203 -18.05 -34.23 -3.07
N LYS A 204 -18.55 -33.51 -4.08
CA LYS A 204 -18.91 -34.08 -5.39
C LYS A 204 -17.72 -34.64 -6.17
N TRP A 205 -16.57 -33.95 -6.12
CA TRP A 205 -15.32 -34.48 -6.70
C TRP A 205 -14.79 -35.71 -5.94
N GLY A 206 -15.07 -35.82 -4.63
CA GLY A 206 -14.76 -36.99 -3.82
C GLY A 206 -15.63 -38.22 -4.15
N GLU A 207 -16.89 -38.02 -4.53
CA GLU A 207 -17.80 -39.10 -4.97
C GLU A 207 -17.47 -39.65 -6.37
N THR A 208 -16.94 -38.81 -7.27
CA THR A 208 -16.61 -39.23 -8.65
C THR A 208 -15.23 -39.88 -8.80
N LEU A 209 -14.41 -39.86 -7.75
CA LEU A 209 -13.17 -40.64 -7.66
C LEU A 209 -13.48 -42.09 -7.26
N HIS A 210 -14.11 -42.84 -8.17
CA HIS A 210 -13.96 -44.29 -8.19
C HIS A 210 -12.51 -44.60 -8.58
N LEU A 211 -11.66 -44.74 -7.56
CA LEU A 211 -10.36 -45.38 -7.71
C LEU A 211 -10.58 -46.75 -8.35
N GLY A 212 -9.89 -46.98 -9.48
CA GLY A 212 -10.10 -48.07 -10.41
C GLY A 212 -9.94 -49.49 -9.83
N PRO A 213 -10.11 -50.50 -10.69
CA PRO A 213 -10.56 -51.84 -10.32
C PRO A 213 -9.59 -52.56 -9.37
N SER A 214 -10.16 -53.09 -8.29
CA SER A 214 -9.55 -54.12 -7.46
C SER A 214 -9.09 -55.26 -8.34
N SER A 215 -7.78 -55.45 -8.47
CA SER A 215 -7.17 -56.63 -9.07
C SER A 215 -7.58 -57.87 -8.26
N SER A 216 -8.59 -58.58 -8.74
CA SER A 216 -8.85 -59.96 -8.34
C SER A 216 -7.71 -60.82 -8.87
N GLN A 217 -6.84 -61.22 -7.95
CA GLN A 217 -6.07 -62.45 -8.05
C GLN A 217 -7.04 -63.60 -8.34
N ASP A 218 -7.02 -64.13 -9.55
CA ASP A 218 -7.43 -65.51 -9.78
C ASP A 218 -6.19 -66.35 -9.99
N GLY A 219 -5.90 -67.17 -9.00
CA GLY A 219 -5.00 -68.30 -9.14
C GLY A 219 -5.79 -69.50 -9.63
N ARG A 220 -5.43 -70.00 -10.81
CA ARG A 220 -5.16 -71.42 -11.12
C ARG A 220 -4.83 -71.58 -12.60
#